data_AF-I3TFS1-F1
#
_entry.id   AF-I3TFS1-F1
#
_cell.length_a   1.000
_cell.length_b   1.000
_cell.length_c   1.000
_cell.angle_alpha   90.00
_cell.angle_beta   90.00
_cell.angle_gamma   90.00
#
_symmetry.space_group_name_H-M   'P 1'
#
loop_
_entity.id
_entity.type
_entity.pdbx_description
1 polymer ?
#
loop_
_entity_poly.entity_id
_entity_poly.type
_entity_poly.pdbx_seq_one_letter_code
_entity_poly.pdbx_strand_id
1 'polypeptide(L)'
;MAPLTYTCRAGYVTIQVVSGDITEFEGDAIVNPANTLMIMGGGVALAIKRRGGAEIEEKARRHAPVPIGGAVATGAGRLRVRYVIHAVCP
;
A
#
# COMPACT_ATOMS: atom_id res chain seq x y z
N MET A 1 19.28 10.66 -12.95
CA MET A 1 18.20 10.69 -13.97
C MET A 1 16.91 11.03 -13.25
N ALA A 2 16.18 12.07 -13.65
CA ALA A 2 14.88 12.35 -13.05
C ALA A 2 13.92 11.18 -13.34
N PRO A 3 13.10 10.73 -12.38
CA PRO A 3 12.18 9.63 -12.61
C PRO A 3 11.19 9.98 -13.72
N LEU A 4 11.02 9.06 -14.67
CA LEU A 4 9.99 9.18 -15.71
C LEU A 4 8.63 9.32 -15.01
N THR A 5 7.95 10.43 -15.28
CA THR A 5 6.62 10.74 -14.77
C THR A 5 5.70 10.92 -15.96
N TYR A 6 4.70 10.06 -16.10
CA TYR A 6 3.61 10.24 -17.08
C TYR A 6 2.36 10.67 -16.35
N THR A 7 1.71 11.74 -16.81
CA THR A 7 0.50 12.28 -16.19
C THR A 7 -0.62 12.33 -17.22
N CYS A 8 -1.80 11.84 -16.87
CA CYS A 8 -3.03 12.01 -17.64
C CYS A 8 -4.22 12.38 -16.74
N ARG A 9 -5.35 12.75 -17.35
CA ARG A 9 -6.59 13.04 -16.64
C ARG A 9 -7.70 12.09 -17.09
N ALA A 10 -8.48 11.62 -16.14
CA ALA A 10 -9.72 10.88 -16.34
C ALA A 10 -10.85 11.62 -15.60
N GLY A 11 -11.57 12.50 -16.31
CA GLY A 11 -12.51 13.43 -15.68
C GLY A 11 -11.80 14.36 -14.69
N TYR A 12 -12.28 14.39 -13.44
CA TYR A 12 -11.67 15.17 -12.35
C TYR A 12 -10.48 14.48 -11.68
N VAL A 13 -10.12 13.26 -12.11
CA VAL A 13 -9.01 12.48 -11.53
C VAL A 13 -7.73 12.74 -12.32
N THR A 14 -6.66 13.11 -11.63
CA THR A 14 -5.30 13.11 -12.18
C THR A 14 -4.64 11.76 -11.91
N ILE A 15 -4.13 11.11 -12.94
CA ILE A 15 -3.42 9.82 -12.85
C ILE A 15 -1.95 10.08 -13.18
N GLN A 16 -1.06 9.63 -12.31
CA GLN A 16 0.39 9.73 -12.51
C GLN A 16 1.04 8.36 -12.42
N VAL A 17 1.91 8.06 -13.37
CA VAL A 17 2.80 6.90 -13.33
C VAL A 17 4.18 7.41 -12.97
N VAL A 18 4.68 7.00 -11.81
CA VAL A 18 5.98 7.40 -11.25
C VAL A 18 6.76 6.15 -10.88
N SER A 19 8.04 6.12 -11.24
CA SER A 19 8.97 5.10 -10.74
C SER A 19 9.60 5.56 -9.42
N GLY A 20 9.52 4.74 -8.37
CA GLY A 20 10.06 5.07 -7.05
C GLY A 20 9.74 4.04 -5.98
N ASP A 21 10.09 4.36 -4.73
CA ASP A 21 9.74 3.60 -3.53
C ASP A 21 8.40 4.10 -2.97
N ILE A 22 7.39 3.24 -2.96
CA ILE A 22 6.03 3.60 -2.47
C ILE A 22 6.03 4.04 -1.00
N THR A 23 7.03 3.63 -0.22
CA THR A 23 7.13 3.98 1.20
C THR A 23 7.57 5.43 1.45
N GLU A 24 8.06 6.11 0.40
CA GLU A 24 8.40 7.53 0.40
C GLU A 24 7.25 8.42 -0.11
N PHE A 25 6.13 7.84 -0.56
CA PHE A 25 4.96 8.59 -1.02
C PHE A 25 4.36 9.42 0.12
N GLU A 26 3.95 10.64 -0.21
CA GLU A 26 3.25 11.56 0.69
C GLU A 26 1.82 11.78 0.22
N GLY A 27 0.86 11.61 1.11
CA GLY A 27 -0.55 11.78 0.79
C GLY A 27 -1.44 11.12 1.82
N ASP A 28 -2.64 10.74 1.38
CA ASP A 28 -3.65 10.22 2.31
C ASP A 28 -3.48 8.73 2.60
N ALA A 29 -3.14 7.93 1.58
CA ALA A 29 -3.01 6.49 1.70
C ALA A 29 -2.06 5.91 0.63
N ILE A 30 -1.52 4.72 0.92
CA ILE A 30 -0.91 3.84 -0.08
C ILE A 30 -1.65 2.50 -0.14
N VAL A 31 -1.50 1.77 -1.25
CA VAL A 31 -2.07 0.43 -1.42
C VAL A 31 -0.96 -0.61 -1.33
N ASN A 32 -1.14 -1.57 -0.42
CA ASN A 32 -0.30 -2.76 -0.29
C ASN A 32 -0.91 -3.94 -1.09
N PRO A 33 -0.16 -4.58 -2.00
CA PRO A 33 -0.58 -5.85 -2.58
C PRO A 33 -0.54 -6.94 -1.49
N ALA A 34 -1.69 -7.53 -1.18
CA ALA A 34 -1.86 -8.47 -0.08
C ALA A 34 -2.22 -9.87 -0.57
N ASN A 35 -1.93 -10.87 0.26
CA ASN A 35 -2.50 -12.22 0.17
C ASN A 35 -3.67 -12.36 1.16
N THR A 36 -4.44 -13.45 1.02
CA THR A 36 -5.63 -13.73 1.84
C THR A 36 -5.35 -13.82 3.34
N LEU A 37 -4.11 -14.12 3.73
CA LEU A 37 -3.67 -14.23 5.13
C LEU A 37 -3.09 -12.93 5.69
N MET A 38 -3.04 -11.86 4.89
CA MET A 38 -2.49 -10.55 5.27
C MET A 38 -1.03 -10.59 5.73
N ILE A 39 -0.26 -11.57 5.24
CA ILE A 39 1.16 -11.72 5.59
C ILE A 39 2.00 -10.80 4.70
N MET A 40 2.86 -9.97 5.32
CA MET A 40 3.73 -8.99 4.66
C MET A 40 5.18 -9.49 4.62
N GLY A 41 5.39 -10.65 4.00
CA GLY A 41 6.65 -11.39 4.04
C GLY A 41 7.71 -11.04 2.99
N GLY A 42 7.33 -10.36 1.89
CA GLY A 42 8.26 -10.07 0.79
C GLY A 42 7.86 -8.87 -0.07
N GLY A 43 8.71 -8.53 -1.03
CA GLY A 43 8.48 -7.47 -2.02
C GLY A 43 8.06 -6.13 -1.42
N VAL A 44 7.09 -5.48 -2.06
CA VAL A 44 6.53 -4.20 -1.62
C VAL A 44 5.90 -4.29 -0.23
N ALA A 45 5.23 -5.40 0.09
CA ALA A 45 4.60 -5.58 1.40
C ALA A 45 5.64 -5.58 2.53
N LEU A 46 6.78 -6.26 2.34
CA LEU A 46 7.86 -6.22 3.32
C LEU A 46 8.49 -4.83 3.43
N ALA A 47 8.62 -4.09 2.32
CA ALA A 47 9.12 -2.70 2.35
C ALA A 47 8.20 -1.80 3.19
N ILE A 48 6.88 -1.88 2.97
CA ILE A 48 5.86 -1.16 3.74
C ILE A 48 5.96 -1.52 5.23
N LYS A 49 6.02 -2.81 5.57
CA LYS A 49 6.17 -3.27 6.96
C LYS A 49 7.47 -2.77 7.60
N ARG A 50 8.59 -2.81 6.89
CA ARG A 50 9.90 -2.37 7.41
C ARG A 50 9.92 -0.87 7.70
N ARG A 51 9.44 -0.05 6.76
CA ARG A 51 9.41 1.41 6.90
C ARG A 51 8.35 1.84 7.91
N GLY A 52 7.12 1.37 7.72
CA GLY A 52 5.95 1.77 8.49
C GLY A 52 5.86 1.15 9.88
N GLY A 53 6.38 -0.07 10.07
CA GLY A 53 6.35 -0.78 11.35
C GLY A 53 5.55 -2.08 11.30
N ALA A 54 5.86 -3.00 12.23
CA ALA A 54 5.26 -4.33 12.29
C ALA A 54 3.77 -4.29 12.66
N GLU A 55 3.32 -3.22 13.33
CA GLU A 55 1.93 -2.99 13.72
C GLU A 55 0.96 -2.92 12.53
N ILE A 56 1.46 -2.58 11.34
CA ILE A 56 0.64 -2.55 10.12
C ILE A 56 0.18 -3.98 9.78
N GLU A 57 1.12 -4.92 9.74
CA GLU A 57 0.80 -6.34 9.50
C GLU A 57 -0.04 -6.91 10.65
N GLU A 58 0.32 -6.61 11.90
CA GLU A 58 -0.42 -7.09 13.07
C GLU A 58 -1.90 -6.72 12.99
N LYS A 59 -2.21 -5.47 12.62
CA LYS A 59 -3.60 -4.99 12.43
C LYS A 59 -4.26 -5.59 11.20
N ALA A 60 -3.53 -5.72 10.09
CA ALA A 60 -4.08 -6.33 8.87
C ALA A 60 -4.48 -7.79 9.11
N ARG A 61 -3.63 -8.58 9.79
CA ARG A 61 -3.87 -9.98 10.13
C ARG A 61 -5.10 -10.24 10.97
N ARG A 62 -5.59 -9.25 11.73
CA ARG A 62 -6.87 -9.37 12.48
C ARG A 62 -8.09 -9.49 11.57
N HIS A 63 -7.95 -9.14 10.30
CA HIS A 63 -9.01 -9.27 9.31
C HIS A 63 -8.89 -10.55 8.46
N ALA A 64 -7.81 -11.31 8.61
CA ALA A 64 -7.62 -12.53 7.83
C ALA A 64 -8.60 -13.63 8.29
N PRO A 65 -9.14 -14.46 7.37
CA PRO A 65 -8.90 -14.40 5.93
C PRO A 65 -9.75 -13.33 5.23
N VAL A 66 -9.18 -12.69 4.20
CA VAL A 66 -9.92 -11.80 3.28
C VAL A 66 -9.91 -12.42 1.88
N PRO A 67 -11.07 -12.51 1.19
CA PRO A 67 -11.15 -13.11 -0.14
C PRO A 67 -10.42 -12.26 -1.19
N ILE A 68 -10.00 -12.90 -2.29
CA ILE A 68 -9.46 -12.23 -3.48
C ILE A 68 -10.44 -11.14 -3.96
N GLY A 69 -9.91 -9.97 -4.31
CA GLY A 69 -10.71 -8.79 -4.68
C GLY A 69 -11.23 -7.99 -3.49
N GLY A 70 -11.11 -8.51 -2.26
CA GLY A 70 -11.38 -7.76 -1.03
C GLY A 70 -10.24 -6.80 -0.66
N ALA A 71 -10.56 -5.84 0.22
CA ALA A 71 -9.57 -4.93 0.78
C ALA A 71 -9.90 -4.54 2.22
N VAL A 72 -8.86 -4.27 3.02
CA VAL A 72 -8.99 -3.75 4.39
C VAL A 72 -8.05 -2.56 4.59
N ALA A 73 -8.44 -1.61 5.43
CA ALA A 73 -7.61 -0.45 5.75
C ALA A 73 -7.05 -0.55 7.17
N THR A 74 -5.79 -0.17 7.34
CA THR A 74 -5.13 -0.02 8.64
C THR A 74 -4.51 1.37 8.75
N GLY A 75 -4.12 1.76 9.97
CA GLY A 75 -3.26 2.93 10.15
C GLY A 75 -1.84 2.65 9.65
N ALA A 76 -1.16 3.67 9.12
CA ALA A 76 0.09 3.49 8.38
C ALA A 76 1.39 3.48 9.20
N GLY A 77 1.29 3.40 10.53
CA GLY A 77 2.46 3.41 11.42
C GLY A 77 3.31 4.67 11.23
N ARG A 78 4.58 4.49 10.86
CA ARG A 78 5.57 5.55 10.64
C ARG A 78 5.61 6.11 9.21
N LEU A 79 4.79 5.61 8.29
CA LEU A 79 4.77 6.11 6.91
C LEU A 79 4.25 7.55 6.85
N ARG A 80 4.57 8.25 5.76
CA ARG A 80 4.12 9.63 5.50
C ARG A 80 2.72 9.69 4.88
N VAL A 81 1.89 8.72 5.23
CA VAL A 81 0.46 8.63 4.85
C VAL A 81 -0.38 8.28 6.08
N ARG A 82 -1.70 8.46 5.99
CA ARG A 82 -2.60 8.15 7.12
C ARG A 82 -2.98 6.67 7.13
N TYR A 83 -3.17 6.08 5.95
CA TYR A 83 -3.68 4.71 5.83
C TYR A 83 -2.84 3.83 4.89
N VAL A 84 -2.84 2.53 5.19
CA VAL A 84 -2.43 1.48 4.25
C VAL A 84 -3.68 0.67 3.89
N ILE A 85 -4.01 0.61 2.61
CA ILE A 85 -5.10 -0.20 2.07
C ILE A 85 -4.50 -1.52 1.58
N HIS A 86 -4.85 -2.64 2.21
CA HIS A 86 -4.38 -3.97 1.85
C HIS A 86 -5.38 -4.60 0.88
N ALA A 87 -5.07 -4.60 -0.42
CA ALA A 87 -5.93 -5.18 -1.45
C ALA A 87 -5.46 -6.60 -1.79
N VAL A 88 -6.35 -7.58 -1.70
CA VAL A 88 -6.02 -8.99 -1.95
C VAL A 88 -5.97 -9.25 -3.45
N CYS A 89 -4.78 -9.56 -3.95
CA CYS A 89 -4.53 -9.88 -5.35
C CYS A 89 -4.77 -11.38 -5.63
N PRO A 90 -5.07 -11.76 -6.89
CA PRO A 90 -5.07 -13.16 -7.33
C PRO A 90 -3.71 -13.85 -7.17
#